data_AF-W9X7H2-F1
#
_entry.id   AF-W9X7H2-F1
#
_cell.length_a   1.000
_cell.length_b   1.000
_cell.length_c   1.000
_cell.angle_alpha   90.00
_cell.angle_beta   90.00
_cell.angle_gamma   90.00
#
_symmetry.space_group_name_H-M   'P 1'
#
loop_
_entity.id
_entity.type
_entity.pdbx_description
1 polymer ?
#
loop_
_entity_poly.entity_id
_entity_poly.type
_entity_poly.pdbx_seq_one_letter_code
_entity_poly.pdbx_strand_id
1 'polypeptide(L)'
;MSSCRSLRHLVADYRDRTATQINLLFHLANQAESRDNKEIAGQNKEIAELTARIAQQTQRDSASMITIAAVTMFFLPGTFVSSLLSTVVFNFDNNGISVSQMWWILPATAIPLTVFVFGIWLLWLRRRLSHDKNAVVFKNSTKQP
;
A
#
# COMPACT_ATOMS: atom_id res chain seq x y z
N MET A 1 -24.09 21.58 74.07
CA MET A 1 -24.55 20.45 73.21
C MET A 1 -25.25 20.90 71.92
N SER A 2 -25.78 22.11 71.81
CA SER A 2 -26.52 22.61 70.62
C SER A 2 -25.65 22.90 69.39
N SER A 3 -24.42 23.43 69.55
CA SER A 3 -23.53 23.73 68.41
C SER A 3 -23.08 22.50 67.64
N CYS A 4 -22.96 21.35 68.29
CA CYS A 4 -22.55 20.11 67.62
C CYS A 4 -23.63 19.58 66.66
N ARG A 5 -24.89 19.98 66.88
CA ARG A 5 -26.03 19.59 66.04
C ARG A 5 -26.13 20.45 64.78
N SER A 6 -25.85 21.74 64.86
CA SER A 6 -25.88 22.63 63.68
C SER A 6 -24.72 22.33 62.73
N LEU A 7 -23.54 22.00 63.26
CA LEU A 7 -22.37 21.63 62.45
C LEU A 7 -22.62 20.37 61.62
N ARG A 8 -23.29 19.36 62.19
CA ARG A 8 -23.68 18.14 61.46
C ARG A 8 -24.66 18.42 60.33
N HIS A 9 -25.61 19.33 60.53
CA HIS A 9 -26.55 19.72 59.48
C HIS A 9 -25.89 20.52 58.36
N LEU A 10 -24.98 21.45 58.69
CA LEU A 10 -24.24 22.22 57.70
C LEU A 10 -23.35 21.32 56.84
N VAL A 11 -22.59 20.42 57.46
CA VAL A 11 -21.75 19.47 56.73
C VAL A 11 -22.59 18.59 55.79
N ALA A 12 -23.80 18.19 56.19
CA ALA A 12 -24.70 17.43 55.33
C ALA A 12 -25.23 18.27 54.15
N ASP A 13 -25.65 19.51 54.39
CA ASP A 13 -26.17 20.42 53.34
C ASP A 13 -25.08 20.78 52.30
N TYR A 14 -23.84 21.03 52.75
CA TYR A 14 -22.71 21.28 51.84
C TYR A 14 -22.36 20.05 50.98
N ARG A 15 -22.61 18.83 51.48
CA ARG A 15 -22.32 17.58 50.77
C ARG A 15 -23.32 17.28 49.64
N ASP A 16 -24.58 17.62 49.85
CA ASP A 16 -25.64 17.44 48.83
C ASP A 16 -25.51 18.47 47.69
N ARG A 17 -25.13 19.70 48.02
CA ARG A 17 -24.93 20.76 47.02
C ARG A 17 -23.71 20.52 46.14
N THR A 18 -22.64 19.92 46.69
CA THR A 18 -21.42 19.62 45.93
C THR A 18 -21.63 18.52 44.90
N ALA A 19 -22.41 17.47 45.20
CA ALA A 19 -22.67 16.38 44.27
C ALA A 19 -23.31 16.88 42.95
N THR A 20 -24.27 17.80 43.06
CA THR A 20 -24.97 18.36 41.89
C THR A 20 -24.08 19.33 41.11
N GLN A 21 -23.27 20.12 41.80
CA GLN A 21 -22.31 21.02 41.17
C GLN A 21 -21.19 20.27 40.43
N ILE A 22 -20.70 19.16 41.00
CA ILE A 22 -19.69 18.32 40.35
C ILE A 22 -20.18 17.79 39.01
N ASN A 23 -21.44 17.33 38.94
CA ASN A 23 -21.99 16.82 37.69
C ASN A 23 -22.07 17.90 36.61
N LEU A 24 -22.46 19.12 37.00
CA LEU A 24 -22.57 20.26 36.09
C LEU A 24 -21.17 20.73 35.62
N LEU A 25 -20.20 20.80 36.53
CA LEU A 25 -18.81 21.11 36.21
C LEU A 25 -18.19 20.05 35.28
N PHE A 26 -18.50 18.78 35.49
CA PHE A 26 -18.04 17.68 34.64
C PHE A 26 -18.58 17.82 33.20
N HIS A 27 -19.87 18.13 33.04
CA HIS A 27 -20.44 18.38 31.73
C HIS A 27 -19.87 19.63 31.04
N LEU A 28 -19.61 20.71 31.79
CA LEU A 28 -18.97 21.91 31.25
C LEU A 28 -17.51 21.69 30.86
N ALA A 29 -16.76 20.92 31.65
CA ALA A 29 -15.39 20.52 31.33
C ALA A 29 -15.36 19.69 30.04
N ASN A 30 -16.22 18.68 29.92
CA ASN A 30 -16.33 17.88 28.71
C ASN A 30 -16.79 18.69 27.48
N GLN A 31 -17.64 19.71 27.68
CA GLN A 31 -18.07 20.61 26.62
C GLN A 31 -16.94 21.55 26.16
N ALA A 32 -16.07 21.96 27.07
CA ALA A 32 -14.86 22.72 26.75
C ALA A 32 -13.84 21.86 25.97
N GLU A 33 -13.61 20.62 26.42
CA GLU A 33 -12.75 19.64 25.73
C GLU A 33 -13.24 19.31 24.30
N SER A 34 -14.55 19.41 24.06
CA SER A 34 -15.11 19.23 22.71
C SER A 34 -14.64 20.29 21.70
N ARG A 35 -14.08 21.43 22.14
CA ARG A 35 -13.50 22.44 21.25
C ARG A 35 -12.14 21.99 20.73
N ASP A 36 -11.29 21.48 21.60
CA ASP A 36 -9.98 20.92 21.25
C ASP A 36 -10.15 19.67 20.38
N ASN A 37 -11.19 18.87 20.65
CA ASN A 37 -11.50 17.69 19.86
C ASN A 37 -11.90 18.01 18.40
N LYS A 38 -12.41 19.22 18.12
CA LYS A 38 -12.71 19.65 16.74
C LYS A 38 -11.45 20.00 15.95
N GLU A 39 -10.44 20.57 16.62
CA GLU A 39 -9.14 20.85 16.01
C GLU A 39 -8.45 19.54 15.64
N ILE A 40 -8.42 18.57 16.57
CA ILE A 40 -7.88 17.23 16.33
C ILE A 40 -8.64 16.52 15.19
N ALA A 41 -9.97 16.65 15.14
CA ALA A 41 -10.77 16.09 14.04
C ALA A 41 -10.45 16.74 12.68
N GLY A 42 -10.15 18.05 12.66
CA GLY A 42 -9.70 18.76 11.47
C GLY A 42 -8.34 18.25 10.98
N GLN A 43 -7.38 18.09 11.90
CA GLN A 43 -6.06 17.53 11.60
C GLN A 43 -6.16 16.09 11.06
N ASN A 44 -7.00 15.25 11.68
CA ASN A 44 -7.21 13.88 11.22
C ASN A 44 -7.78 13.81 9.80
N LYS A 45 -8.63 14.77 9.41
CA LYS A 45 -9.15 14.85 8.04
C LYS A 45 -8.03 15.14 7.04
N GLU A 46 -7.16 16.09 7.35
CA GLU A 46 -6.01 16.42 6.49
C GLU A 46 -5.05 15.23 6.37
N ILE A 47 -4.72 14.56 7.47
CA ILE A 47 -3.89 13.37 7.49
C ILE A 47 -4.51 12.25 6.63
N ALA A 48 -5.83 12.06 6.71
CA ALA A 48 -6.53 11.07 5.90
C ALA A 48 -6.47 11.40 4.40
N GLU A 49 -6.65 12.66 4.03
CA GLU A 49 -6.53 13.12 2.64
C GLU A 49 -5.10 12.94 2.10
N LEU A 50 -4.09 13.31 2.88
CA LEU A 50 -2.69 13.12 2.55
C LEU A 50 -2.36 11.62 2.39
N THR A 51 -2.83 10.79 3.32
CA THR A 51 -2.63 9.33 3.27
C THR A 51 -3.28 8.72 2.03
N ALA A 52 -4.48 9.18 1.64
CA ALA A 52 -5.15 8.72 0.43
C ALA A 52 -4.36 9.11 -0.84
N ARG A 53 -3.81 10.34 -0.89
CA ARG A 53 -2.96 10.80 -2.00
C ARG A 53 -1.66 10.00 -2.07
N ILE A 54 -1.00 9.79 -0.92
CA ILE A 54 0.20 8.98 -0.82
C ILE A 54 -0.10 7.56 -1.29
N ALA A 55 -1.18 6.92 -0.81
CA ALA A 55 -1.57 5.58 -1.25
C ALA A 55 -1.78 5.49 -2.77
N GLN A 56 -2.38 6.52 -3.38
CA GLN A 56 -2.54 6.59 -4.84
C GLN A 56 -1.19 6.72 -5.57
N GLN A 57 -0.26 7.53 -5.03
CA GLN A 57 1.09 7.68 -5.58
C GLN A 57 1.93 6.42 -5.38
N THR A 58 1.90 5.83 -4.19
CA THR A 58 2.54 4.55 -3.84
C THR A 58 2.01 3.40 -4.69
N GLN A 59 0.73 3.39 -5.07
CA GLN A 59 0.20 2.39 -6.01
C GLN A 59 0.88 2.48 -7.39
N ARG A 60 1.15 3.70 -7.87
CA ARG A 60 1.88 3.91 -9.12
C ARG A 60 3.36 3.52 -8.99
N ASP A 61 3.97 3.86 -7.85
CA ASP A 61 5.37 3.50 -7.57
C ASP A 61 5.56 1.98 -7.42
N SER A 62 4.59 1.30 -6.79
CA SER A 62 4.55 -0.17 -6.69
C SER A 62 4.50 -0.84 -8.06
N ALA A 63 3.80 -0.25 -9.04
CA ALA A 63 3.80 -0.75 -10.40
C ALA A 63 5.20 -0.64 -11.06
N SER A 64 5.91 0.45 -10.81
CA SER A 64 7.31 0.61 -11.25
C SER A 64 8.23 -0.41 -10.57
N MET A 65 8.06 -0.64 -9.27
CA MET A 65 8.81 -1.64 -8.50
C MET A 65 8.60 -3.06 -9.03
N ILE A 66 7.34 -3.43 -9.32
CA ILE A 66 6.99 -4.71 -9.96
C ILE A 66 7.63 -4.82 -11.35
N THR A 67 7.70 -3.73 -12.10
CA THR A 67 8.32 -3.73 -13.44
C THR A 67 9.81 -4.02 -13.36
N ILE A 68 10.55 -3.37 -12.45
CA ILE A 68 11.98 -3.64 -12.26
C ILE A 68 12.20 -5.09 -11.82
N ALA A 69 11.40 -5.59 -10.87
CA ALA A 69 11.49 -6.98 -10.41
C ALA A 69 11.16 -7.99 -11.52
N ALA A 70 10.20 -7.70 -12.40
CA ALA A 70 9.91 -8.53 -13.56
C ALA A 70 11.08 -8.55 -14.56
N VAL A 71 11.72 -7.40 -14.78
CA VAL A 71 12.93 -7.31 -15.61
C VAL A 71 14.06 -8.13 -15.01
N THR A 72 14.35 -8.03 -13.71
CA THR A 72 15.42 -8.84 -13.10
C THR A 72 15.11 -10.34 -13.18
N MET A 73 13.87 -10.74 -12.94
CA MET A 73 13.43 -12.14 -13.06
C MET A 73 13.53 -12.67 -14.50
N PHE A 74 13.44 -11.80 -15.51
CA PHE A 74 13.71 -12.12 -16.91
C PHE A 74 15.20 -12.22 -17.24
N PHE A 75 16.00 -11.27 -16.75
CA PHE A 75 17.44 -11.20 -17.04
C PHE A 75 18.23 -12.30 -16.34
N LEU A 76 17.79 -12.77 -15.18
CA LEU A 76 18.48 -13.80 -14.39
C LEU A 76 18.65 -15.13 -15.17
N PRO A 77 17.61 -15.68 -15.81
CA PRO A 77 17.77 -16.86 -16.66
C PRO A 77 18.42 -16.56 -18.02
N GLY A 78 18.25 -15.36 -18.59
CA GLY A 78 18.98 -14.96 -19.81
C GLY A 78 20.50 -14.90 -19.59
N THR A 79 20.91 -14.37 -18.43
CA THR A 79 22.30 -14.33 -17.98
C THR A 79 22.84 -15.74 -17.72
N PHE A 80 22.02 -16.62 -17.14
CA PHE A 80 22.37 -18.04 -16.97
C PHE A 80 22.61 -18.74 -18.31
N VAL A 81 21.74 -18.51 -19.31
CA VAL A 81 21.94 -19.03 -20.67
C VAL A 81 23.23 -18.50 -21.29
N SER A 82 23.54 -17.20 -21.12
CA SER A 82 24.80 -16.61 -21.61
C SER A 82 26.04 -17.24 -20.96
N SER A 83 26.01 -17.47 -19.64
CA SER A 83 27.11 -18.09 -18.89
C SER A 83 27.31 -19.55 -19.29
N LEU A 84 26.22 -20.30 -19.46
CA LEU A 84 26.26 -21.68 -19.94
C LEU A 84 26.75 -21.77 -21.38
N LEU A 85 26.28 -20.91 -22.28
CA LEU A 85 26.75 -20.89 -23.66
C LEU A 85 28.26 -20.60 -23.71
N SER A 86 28.77 -19.69 -22.87
CA SER A 86 30.20 -19.42 -22.73
C SER A 86 31.01 -20.63 -22.27
N THR A 87 30.42 -21.52 -21.46
CA THR A 87 31.11 -22.71 -20.92
C THR A 87 30.97 -23.92 -21.85
N VAL A 88 29.80 -24.09 -22.50
CA VAL A 88 29.47 -25.27 -23.32
C VAL A 88 29.96 -25.13 -24.75
N VAL A 89 30.00 -23.91 -25.31
CA VAL A 89 30.49 -23.66 -26.69
C VAL A 89 32.03 -23.64 -26.75
N PHE A 90 32.71 -23.34 -25.65
CA PHE A 90 34.18 -23.35 -25.55
C PHE A 90 34.70 -24.62 -24.85
N ASN A 91 34.48 -25.81 -25.44
CA ASN A 91 35.31 -26.97 -25.13
C ASN A 91 36.41 -27.08 -26.19
N PHE A 92 37.61 -26.58 -25.87
CA PHE A 92 38.81 -26.82 -26.66
C PHE A 92 39.37 -28.19 -26.31
N ASP A 93 38.77 -29.25 -26.85
CA ASP A 93 39.45 -30.55 -26.91
C ASP A 93 40.44 -30.53 -28.08
N ASN A 94 41.64 -31.09 -27.88
CA ASN A 94 42.83 -30.84 -28.70
C ASN A 94 42.70 -31.21 -30.19
N ASN A 95 41.62 -31.87 -30.63
CA ASN A 95 41.46 -32.35 -32.00
C ASN A 95 40.16 -31.92 -32.72
N GLY A 96 39.44 -30.90 -32.23
CA GLY A 96 38.34 -30.30 -32.99
C GLY A 96 37.15 -29.87 -32.14
N ILE A 97 36.41 -28.88 -32.63
CA ILE A 97 35.26 -28.25 -31.96
C ILE A 97 34.10 -29.26 -31.92
N SER A 98 34.10 -30.18 -30.95
CA SER A 98 32.97 -31.09 -30.72
C SER A 98 31.87 -30.36 -29.96
N VAL A 99 30.88 -29.87 -30.71
CA VAL A 99 29.65 -29.30 -30.14
C VAL A 99 28.88 -30.41 -29.42
N SER A 100 28.74 -30.29 -28.10
CA SER A 100 27.99 -31.26 -27.29
C SER A 100 26.55 -31.39 -27.81
N GLN A 101 26.10 -32.64 -28.04
CA GLN A 101 24.80 -33.03 -28.61
C GLN A 101 23.58 -32.50 -27.82
N MET A 102 23.79 -31.88 -26.66
CA MET A 102 22.79 -31.25 -25.80
C MET A 102 22.56 -29.75 -26.11
N TRP A 103 23.02 -29.24 -27.26
CA TRP A 103 22.81 -27.83 -27.65
C TRP A 103 21.33 -27.43 -27.74
N TRP A 104 20.43 -28.35 -28.11
CA TRP A 104 19.00 -28.08 -28.28
C TRP A 104 18.24 -27.76 -26.98
N ILE A 105 18.75 -28.15 -25.82
CA ILE A 105 18.09 -27.86 -24.53
C ILE A 105 18.10 -26.35 -24.21
N LEU A 106 19.08 -25.62 -24.73
CA LEU A 106 19.28 -24.18 -24.52
C LEU A 106 18.20 -23.31 -25.20
N PRO A 107 17.99 -23.39 -26.53
CA PRO A 107 16.88 -22.68 -27.15
C PRO A 107 15.52 -23.22 -26.69
N ALA A 108 15.41 -24.52 -26.41
CA ALA A 108 14.17 -25.12 -25.92
C ALA A 108 13.69 -24.57 -24.57
N THR A 109 14.61 -24.11 -23.70
CA THR A 109 14.25 -23.43 -22.43
C THR A 109 14.22 -21.91 -22.53
N ALA A 110 15.06 -21.31 -23.38
CA ALA A 110 15.06 -19.86 -23.59
C ALA A 110 13.80 -19.34 -24.29
N ILE A 111 13.27 -20.07 -25.28
CA ILE A 111 12.05 -19.71 -26.01
C ILE A 111 10.81 -19.62 -25.11
N PRO A 112 10.43 -20.65 -24.34
CA PRO A 112 9.24 -20.58 -23.49
C PRO A 112 9.35 -19.48 -22.43
N LEU A 113 10.55 -19.22 -21.93
CA LEU A 113 10.80 -18.16 -20.97
C LEU A 113 10.64 -16.76 -21.60
N THR A 114 11.10 -16.59 -22.84
CA THR A 114 10.87 -15.36 -23.63
C THR A 114 9.39 -15.14 -23.89
N VAL A 115 8.67 -16.19 -24.30
CA VAL A 115 7.22 -16.17 -24.51
C VAL A 115 6.48 -15.87 -23.21
N PHE A 116 6.94 -16.40 -22.09
CA PHE A 116 6.34 -16.16 -20.77
C PHE A 116 6.44 -14.68 -20.37
N VAL A 117 7.61 -14.06 -20.54
CA VAL A 117 7.80 -12.64 -20.23
C VAL A 117 7.06 -11.74 -21.21
N PHE A 118 7.07 -12.05 -22.50
CA PHE A 118 6.24 -11.33 -23.47
C PHE A 118 4.74 -11.50 -23.18
N GLY A 119 4.31 -12.67 -22.74
CA GLY A 119 2.94 -12.97 -22.34
C GLY A 119 2.51 -12.13 -21.13
N ILE A 120 3.35 -12.08 -20.09
CA ILE A 120 3.12 -11.22 -18.91
C ILE A 120 3.07 -9.75 -19.31
N TRP A 121 4.03 -9.30 -20.13
CA TRP A 121 4.10 -7.92 -20.59
C TRP A 121 2.87 -7.52 -21.43
N LEU A 122 2.46 -8.35 -22.38
CA LEU A 122 1.26 -8.13 -23.20
C LEU A 122 -0.03 -8.19 -22.38
N LEU A 123 -0.15 -9.12 -21.42
CA LEU A 123 -1.29 -9.17 -20.50
C LEU A 123 -1.37 -7.90 -19.64
N TRP A 124 -0.23 -7.43 -19.13
CA TRP A 124 -0.17 -6.23 -18.30
C TRP A 124 -0.50 -4.98 -19.12
N LEU A 125 0.07 -4.85 -20.32
CA LEU A 125 -0.23 -3.77 -21.26
C LEU A 125 -1.70 -3.75 -21.66
N ARG A 126 -2.28 -4.93 -21.95
CA ARG A 126 -3.70 -5.07 -22.32
C ARG A 126 -4.63 -4.76 -21.16
N ARG A 127 -4.28 -5.12 -19.92
CA ARG A 127 -5.02 -4.71 -18.71
C ARG A 127 -4.93 -3.20 -18.47
N ARG A 128 -3.77 -2.59 -18.66
CA ARG A 128 -3.57 -1.14 -18.52
C ARG A 128 -4.39 -0.35 -19.55
N LEU A 129 -4.39 -0.79 -20.81
CA LEU A 129 -5.20 -0.19 -21.88
C LEU A 129 -6.71 -0.33 -21.64
N SER A 130 -7.15 -1.39 -20.96
CA SER A 130 -8.57 -1.59 -20.64
C SER A 130 -9.04 -0.68 -19.50
N HIS A 131 -8.16 -0.32 -18.56
CA HIS A 131 -8.48 0.62 -17.49
C HIS A 131 -8.72 2.06 -18.01
N ASP A 132 -8.00 2.48 -19.05
CA ASP A 132 -8.23 3.79 -19.69
C ASP A 132 -9.54 3.86 -20.47
N LYS A 133 -9.95 2.77 -21.16
CA LYS A 133 -11.21 2.75 -21.91
C LYS A 133 -12.43 2.90 -21.00
N ASN A 134 -12.42 2.26 -19.83
CA ASN A 134 -13.53 2.34 -18.87
C ASN A 134 -13.62 3.71 -18.19
N ALA A 135 -12.49 4.36 -17.90
CA ALA A 135 -12.47 5.71 -17.33
C ALA A 135 -13.01 6.78 -18.31
N VAL A 136 -12.74 6.63 -19.61
CA VAL A 136 -13.25 7.52 -20.66
C VAL A 136 -14.75 7.29 -20.92
N VAL A 137 -15.21 6.03 -20.92
CA VAL A 137 -16.64 5.69 -21.07
C VAL A 137 -17.46 6.20 -19.88
N PHE A 138 -16.99 6.04 -18.64
CA PHE A 138 -17.71 6.49 -17.44
C PHE A 138 -17.82 8.02 -17.36
N LYS A 139 -16.76 8.73 -17.77
CA LYS A 139 -16.76 10.20 -17.85
C LYS A 139 -17.67 10.74 -18.96
N ASN A 140 -17.89 9.97 -20.03
CA ASN A 140 -18.80 10.35 -21.12
C ASN A 140 -20.27 10.02 -20.80
N SER A 141 -20.55 8.99 -20.00
CA SER A 141 -21.92 8.67 -19.54
C SER A 141 -22.47 9.63 -18.48
N THR A 142 -21.60 10.25 -17.67
CA THR A 142 -22.01 11.26 -16.66
C THR A 142 -22.18 12.67 -17.24
N LYS A 143 -21.91 12.83 -18.54
CA LYS A 143 -21.96 14.11 -19.27
C LYS A 143 -23.02 14.10 -20.37
N GLN A 144 -24.08 13.31 -20.20
CA GLN A 144 -25.24 13.35 -21.08
C GLN A 144 -26.45 13.85 -20.26
N PRO A 145 -27.02 15.03 -20.60
CA PRO A 145 -28.19 15.59 -19.92
C PRO A 145 -29.45 14.77 -20.18
#